data_AF-A0A6J1WCL4-F1
#
_entry.id   AF-A0A6J1WCL4-F1
#
_cell.length_a   1.000
_cell.length_b   1.000
_cell.length_c   1.000
_cell.angle_alpha   90.00
_cell.angle_beta   90.00
_cell.angle_gamma   90.00
#
_symmetry.space_group_name_H-M   'P 1'
#
loop_
_entity.id
_entity.type
_entity.pdbx_description
1 polymer ?
#
loop_
_entity_poly.entity_id
_entity_poly.type
_entity_poly.pdbx_seq_one_letter_code
_entity_poly.pdbx_strand_id
1 'polypeptide(L)'
;MQQYGDENGRPRLECVVIDCGELDPGDPGGGELGPGRLPDYPEDYPQMELLTLEQFINSITEVKSSGNALFREERYKAAARRYHKCLRYLQVINKRAEKLQDITQQYSFSEIVATYTQQCHLNLAACYIKLEDHRMCIKSCNEVCSYQP
;
A
#
# COMPACT_ATOMS: atom_id res chain seq x y z
N MET A 1 -8.00 9.17 -7.69
CA MET A 1 -7.45 10.30 -6.91
C MET A 1 -8.59 10.81 -6.03
N GLN A 2 -8.49 10.70 -4.70
CA GLN A 2 -9.50 11.31 -3.82
C GLN A 2 -9.28 12.83 -3.88
N GLN A 3 -10.14 13.52 -4.62
CA GLN A 3 -10.13 14.97 -4.69
C GLN A 3 -10.87 15.49 -3.47
N TYR A 4 -10.11 15.92 -2.46
CA TYR A 4 -10.64 16.60 -1.28
C TYR A 4 -10.85 18.10 -1.51
N GLY A 5 -10.60 18.60 -2.72
CA GLY A 5 -10.80 19.99 -3.11
C GLY A 5 -12.16 20.26 -3.78
N ASP A 6 -12.66 21.48 -3.66
CA ASP A 6 -13.67 22.00 -4.56
C ASP A 6 -13.06 22.38 -5.93
N GLU A 7 -13.88 22.87 -6.84
CA GLU A 7 -13.46 23.33 -8.17
C GLU A 7 -12.44 24.48 -8.15
N ASN A 8 -12.31 25.17 -7.01
CA ASN A 8 -11.37 26.26 -6.78
C ASN A 8 -10.13 25.82 -6.00
N GLY A 9 -9.97 24.52 -5.75
CA GLY A 9 -8.84 23.97 -4.98
C GLY A 9 -8.95 24.17 -3.47
N ARG A 10 -10.10 24.58 -2.94
CA ARG A 10 -10.30 24.72 -1.50
C ARG A 10 -10.63 23.37 -0.87
N PRO A 11 -10.01 22.99 0.25
CA PRO A 11 -10.37 21.76 0.96
C PRO A 11 -11.86 21.74 1.33
N ARG A 12 -12.55 20.66 0.98
CA ARG A 12 -13.94 20.36 1.38
C ARG A 12 -14.03 19.89 2.83
N LEU A 13 -12.90 19.43 3.37
CA LEU A 13 -12.73 19.02 4.75
C LEU A 13 -11.80 20.00 5.46
N GLU A 14 -11.94 20.11 6.77
CA GLU A 14 -11.04 20.91 7.59
C GLU A 14 -9.60 20.35 7.50
N CYS A 15 -8.66 21.21 7.13
CA CYS A 15 -7.23 20.91 7.08
C CYS A 15 -6.53 21.84 8.07
N VAL A 16 -6.12 21.30 9.22
CA VAL A 16 -5.49 22.04 10.31
C VAL A 16 -4.11 21.45 10.61
N VAL A 17 -3.16 22.32 10.96
CA VAL A 17 -1.86 21.89 11.48
C VAL A 17 -2.07 21.50 12.93
N ILE A 18 -2.12 20.19 13.19
CA ILE A 18 -2.31 19.65 14.55
C ILE A 18 -1.01 19.62 15.35
N ASP A 19 0.13 19.61 14.67
CA ASP A 19 1.46 19.57 15.27
C ASP A 19 2.49 20.12 14.26
N CYS A 20 3.56 20.76 14.76
CA CYS A 20 4.66 21.29 13.94
C CYS A 20 5.97 21.41 14.74
N GLY A 21 7.08 21.41 14.03
CA GLY A 21 8.42 21.52 14.62
C GLY A 21 9.51 21.49 13.56
N GLU A 22 10.77 21.44 14.02
CA GLU A 22 11.95 21.24 13.18
C GLU A 22 12.42 19.79 13.30
N LEU A 23 12.84 19.18 12.18
CA LEU A 23 13.45 17.86 12.18
C LEU A 23 14.94 17.99 12.45
N ASP A 24 15.46 17.23 13.41
CA ASP A 24 16.89 17.17 13.66
C ASP A 24 17.64 16.52 12.47
N PRO A 25 18.93 16.85 12.26
CA PRO A 25 19.73 16.18 11.25
C PRO A 25 19.76 14.66 11.48
N GLY A 26 19.17 13.91 10.56
CA GLY A 26 19.08 12.45 10.64
C GLY A 26 17.77 11.92 11.26
N ASP A 27 16.85 12.79 11.71
CA ASP A 27 15.49 12.38 12.01
C ASP A 27 14.80 11.94 10.70
N PRO A 28 14.31 10.69 10.62
CA PRO A 28 13.67 10.20 9.41
C PRO A 28 12.31 10.86 9.12
N GLY A 29 11.79 11.70 10.02
CA GLY A 29 10.50 12.39 9.86
C GLY A 29 9.32 11.49 10.22
N GLY A 30 8.24 12.11 10.69
CA GLY A 30 7.02 11.44 11.18
C GLY A 30 6.40 10.48 10.15
N GLY A 31 6.83 9.23 10.23
CA GLY A 31 6.41 8.12 9.39
C GLY A 31 7.04 6.83 9.91
N GLU A 32 6.63 5.68 9.38
CA GLU A 32 7.37 4.43 9.60
C GLU A 32 8.65 4.42 8.75
N LEU A 33 9.50 5.42 8.95
CA LEU A 33 10.73 5.61 8.19
C LEU A 33 11.86 5.08 9.05
N GLY A 34 12.36 3.92 8.65
CA GLY A 34 13.45 3.20 9.30
C GLY A 34 13.98 2.12 8.36
N PRO A 35 15.19 1.59 8.59
CA PRO A 35 15.76 0.56 7.73
C PRO A 35 14.81 -0.64 7.62
N GLY A 36 14.42 -0.99 6.39
CA GLY A 36 13.47 -2.08 6.09
C GLY A 36 11.99 -1.70 6.11
N ARG A 37 11.63 -0.46 6.49
CA ARG A 37 10.24 0.02 6.49
C ARG A 37 9.95 0.90 5.28
N LEU A 38 8.89 0.56 4.56
CA LEU A 38 8.47 1.29 3.36
C LEU A 38 7.81 2.62 3.76
N PRO A 39 8.13 3.76 3.12
CA PRO A 39 7.34 4.98 3.21
C PRO A 39 5.88 4.77 2.78
N ASP A 40 4.99 5.72 3.03
CA ASP A 40 3.58 5.57 2.61
C ASP A 40 3.40 5.61 1.10
N TYR A 41 4.26 6.35 0.41
CA TYR A 41 4.30 6.43 -1.04
C TYR A 41 5.67 5.99 -1.58
N PRO A 42 5.70 5.20 -2.67
CA PRO A 42 6.94 4.77 -3.31
C PRO A 42 7.92 5.91 -3.64
N GLU A 43 7.43 7.02 -4.18
CA GLU A 43 8.21 8.19 -4.58
C GLU A 43 9.02 8.83 -3.44
N ASP A 44 8.60 8.63 -2.19
CA ASP A 44 9.28 9.14 -0.99
C ASP A 44 10.42 8.23 -0.53
N TYR A 45 10.71 7.14 -1.26
CA TYR A 45 11.75 6.19 -0.86
C TYR A 45 13.07 6.41 -1.64
N PRO A 46 14.04 7.18 -1.12
CA PRO A 46 15.27 7.50 -1.85
C PRO A 46 16.16 6.29 -2.15
N GLN A 47 16.10 5.25 -1.32
CA GLN A 47 16.92 4.03 -1.46
C GLN A 47 16.19 2.89 -2.16
N MET A 48 15.04 3.16 -2.78
CA MET A 48 14.21 2.13 -3.39
C MET A 48 14.95 1.29 -4.44
N GLU A 49 15.78 1.94 -5.26
CA GLU A 49 16.58 1.31 -6.33
C GLU A 49 17.62 0.32 -5.78
N LEU A 50 18.02 0.46 -4.51
CA LEU A 50 19.03 -0.40 -3.89
C LEU A 50 18.46 -1.74 -3.38
N LEU A 51 17.13 -1.83 -3.26
CA LEU A 51 16.48 -3.05 -2.78
C LEU A 51 16.29 -4.06 -3.90
N THR A 52 16.62 -5.32 -3.61
CA THR A 52 16.26 -6.44 -4.47
C THR A 52 14.75 -6.67 -4.46
N LEU A 53 14.22 -7.31 -5.51
CA LEU A 53 12.79 -7.66 -5.57
C LEU A 53 12.35 -8.52 -4.38
N GLU A 54 13.21 -9.43 -3.92
CA GLU A 54 12.96 -10.26 -2.74
C GLU A 54 12.85 -9.44 -1.45
N GLN A 55 13.78 -8.50 -1.23
CA GLN A 55 13.71 -7.58 -0.09
C GLN A 55 12.42 -6.75 -0.12
N PHE A 56 12.01 -6.31 -1.31
CA PHE A 56 10.77 -5.59 -1.53
C PHE A 56 9.54 -6.43 -1.14
N ILE A 57 9.47 -7.68 -1.58
CA ILE A 57 8.40 -8.61 -1.22
C ILE A 57 8.36 -8.86 0.29
N ASN A 58 9.51 -9.01 0.93
CA ASN A 58 9.59 -9.18 2.38
C ASN A 58 9.03 -7.95 3.11
N SER A 59 9.42 -6.74 2.74
CA SER A 59 8.86 -5.52 3.34
C SER A 59 7.35 -5.37 3.08
N ILE A 60 6.84 -5.73 1.90
CA ILE A 60 5.40 -5.75 1.63
C ILE A 60 4.68 -6.77 2.52
N THR A 61 5.30 -7.93 2.74
CA THR A 61 4.76 -8.99 3.60
C THR A 61 4.62 -8.50 5.04
N GLU A 62 5.59 -7.75 5.55
CA GLU A 62 5.52 -7.11 6.87
C GLU A 62 4.39 -6.06 6.94
N VAL A 63 4.26 -5.19 5.93
CA VAL A 63 3.16 -4.20 5.88
C VAL A 63 1.80 -4.90 5.84
N LYS A 64 1.63 -5.97 5.06
CA LYS A 64 0.41 -6.77 5.01
C LYS A 64 0.12 -7.42 6.37
N SER A 65 1.14 -7.98 7.01
CA SER A 65 1.01 -8.61 8.33
C SER A 65 0.62 -7.60 9.42
N SER A 66 1.18 -6.38 9.37
CA SER A 66 0.75 -5.26 10.20
C SER A 66 -0.71 -4.87 9.94
N GLY A 67 -1.16 -4.86 8.68
CA GLY A 67 -2.56 -4.71 8.30
C GLY A 67 -3.47 -5.77 8.92
N ASN A 68 -3.05 -7.03 8.89
CA ASN A 68 -3.78 -8.15 9.49
C ASN A 68 -3.88 -8.02 11.02
N ALA A 69 -2.82 -7.54 11.68
CA ALA A 69 -2.84 -7.27 13.12
C ALA A 69 -3.85 -6.16 13.46
N LEU A 70 -3.79 -5.03 12.75
CA LEU A 70 -4.73 -3.91 12.91
C LEU A 70 -6.18 -4.33 12.66
N PHE A 71 -6.42 -5.23 11.70
CA PHE A 71 -7.76 -5.75 11.44
C PHE A 71 -8.30 -6.55 12.63
N ARG A 72 -7.46 -7.40 13.25
CA ARG A 72 -7.82 -8.18 14.45
C ARG A 72 -8.08 -7.29 15.67
N GLU A 73 -7.41 -6.14 15.74
CA GLU A 73 -7.64 -5.09 16.75
C GLU A 73 -8.86 -4.20 16.43
N GLU A 74 -9.66 -4.54 15.43
CA GLU A 74 -10.82 -3.76 14.98
C GLU A 74 -10.50 -2.35 14.45
N ARG A 75 -9.22 -2.08 14.17
CA ARG A 75 -8.73 -0.81 13.61
C ARG A 75 -8.85 -0.80 12.09
N TYR A 76 -10.05 -1.02 11.56
CA TYR A 76 -10.30 -1.30 10.15
C TYR A 76 -9.81 -0.20 9.19
N LYS A 77 -9.95 1.09 9.55
CA LYS A 77 -9.41 2.21 8.73
C LYS A 77 -7.88 2.14 8.63
N ALA A 78 -7.20 1.78 9.71
CA ALA A 78 -5.75 1.66 9.73
C ALA A 78 -5.30 0.42 8.94
N ALA A 79 -6.00 -0.70 9.09
CA ALA A 79 -5.77 -1.91 8.29
C ALA A 79 -5.92 -1.64 6.79
N ALA A 80 -7.00 -0.95 6.37
CA ALA A 80 -7.22 -0.58 4.98
C ALA A 80 -6.07 0.29 4.42
N ARG A 81 -5.52 1.22 5.21
CA ARG A 81 -4.33 2.00 4.79
C ARG A 81 -3.12 1.11 4.51
N ARG A 82 -2.88 0.07 5.32
CA ARG A 82 -1.79 -0.90 5.11
C ARG A 82 -1.98 -1.70 3.83
N TYR A 83 -3.18 -2.17 3.53
CA TYR A 83 -3.43 -2.93 2.30
C TYR A 83 -3.32 -2.05 1.04
N HIS A 84 -3.81 -0.80 1.09
CA HIS A 84 -3.59 0.17 -0.01
C HIS A 84 -2.11 0.47 -0.24
N LYS A 85 -1.32 0.57 0.85
CA LYS A 85 0.13 0.70 0.77
C LYS A 85 0.75 -0.51 0.08
N CYS A 86 0.37 -1.72 0.45
CA CYS A 86 0.82 -2.94 -0.24
C CYS A 86 0.54 -2.87 -1.75
N LEU A 87 -0.69 -2.51 -2.15
CA LEU A 87 -1.08 -2.39 -3.55
C LEU A 87 -0.21 -1.39 -4.33
N ARG A 88 0.12 -0.23 -3.74
CA ARG A 88 1.04 0.74 -4.37
C ARG A 88 2.42 0.14 -4.62
N TYR A 89 2.97 -0.57 -3.63
CA TYR A 89 4.30 -1.16 -3.74
C TYR A 89 4.33 -2.39 -4.66
N LEU A 90 3.25 -3.17 -4.74
CA LEU A 90 3.11 -4.29 -5.69
C LEU A 90 3.14 -3.81 -7.15
N GLN A 91 2.56 -2.63 -7.45
CA GLN A 91 2.67 -2.04 -8.79
C GLN A 91 4.12 -1.69 -9.17
N VAL A 92 4.94 -1.28 -8.20
CA VAL A 92 6.36 -1.01 -8.42
C VAL A 92 7.12 -2.30 -8.72
N ILE A 93 6.86 -3.35 -7.93
CA ILE A 93 7.47 -4.67 -8.15
C ILE A 93 7.09 -5.20 -9.53
N ASN A 94 5.82 -5.12 -9.93
CA ASN A 94 5.39 -5.61 -11.23
C ASN A 94 6.18 -4.98 -12.38
N LYS A 95 6.32 -3.65 -12.36
CA LYS A 95 7.09 -2.88 -13.36
C LYS A 95 8.59 -3.21 -13.35
N ARG A 96 9.14 -3.59 -12.20
CA ARG A 96 10.54 -4.01 -12.08
C ARG A 96 10.73 -5.45 -12.58
N ALA A 97 9.81 -6.34 -12.24
CA ALA A 97 9.82 -7.73 -12.68
C ALA A 97 9.69 -7.85 -14.22
N GLU A 98 8.89 -7.00 -14.85
CA GLU A 98 8.77 -6.90 -16.33
C GLU A 98 10.10 -6.57 -17.04
N LYS A 99 11.10 -6.04 -16.33
CA LYS A 99 12.42 -5.70 -16.88
C LYS A 99 13.47 -6.78 -16.66
N LEU A 100 13.13 -7.87 -15.96
CA LEU A 100 14.05 -8.98 -15.76
C LEU A 100 14.33 -9.68 -17.09
N GLN A 101 15.57 -10.09 -17.31
CA GLN A 101 15.96 -10.87 -18.49
C GLN A 101 15.63 -12.35 -18.33
N ASP A 102 15.60 -12.85 -17.09
CA ASP A 102 15.26 -14.23 -16.77
C ASP A 102 13.73 -14.39 -16.74
N ILE A 103 13.20 -15.08 -17.74
CA ILE A 103 11.76 -15.36 -17.91
C ILE A 103 11.20 -16.16 -16.72
N THR A 104 12.00 -17.06 -16.14
CA THR A 104 11.58 -17.88 -15.00
C THR A 104 11.38 -17.01 -13.77
N GLN A 105 12.33 -16.09 -13.51
CA GLN A 105 12.20 -15.14 -12.41
C GLN A 105 11.05 -14.16 -12.65
N GLN A 106 10.89 -13.66 -13.89
CA GLN A 106 9.79 -12.78 -14.24
C GLN A 106 8.43 -13.43 -13.96
N TYR A 107 8.25 -14.68 -14.38
CA TYR A 107 7.01 -15.44 -14.12
C TYR A 107 6.77 -15.62 -12.61
N SER A 108 7.79 -16.04 -11.87
CA SER A 108 7.69 -16.25 -10.42
C SER A 108 7.29 -14.97 -9.67
N PHE A 109 7.88 -13.82 -10.00
CA PHE A 109 7.49 -12.54 -9.39
C PHE A 109 6.08 -12.10 -9.80
N SER A 110 5.67 -12.33 -11.05
CA SER A 110 4.32 -12.04 -11.52
C SER A 110 3.27 -12.82 -10.73
N GLU A 111 3.49 -14.11 -10.49
CA GLU A 111 2.60 -14.95 -9.67
C GLU A 111 2.50 -14.44 -8.22
N ILE A 112 3.63 -14.05 -7.62
CA ILE A 112 3.65 -13.47 -6.28
C ILE A 112 2.86 -12.15 -6.25
N VAL A 113 3.06 -11.27 -7.23
CA VAL A 113 2.35 -9.99 -7.33
C VAL A 113 0.84 -10.21 -7.46
N ALA A 114 0.41 -11.13 -8.34
CA ALA A 114 -0.99 -11.48 -8.52
C ALA A 114 -1.61 -11.99 -7.20
N THR A 115 -0.92 -12.94 -6.54
CA THR A 115 -1.36 -13.54 -5.27
C THR A 115 -1.52 -12.48 -4.18
N TYR A 116 -0.53 -11.61 -3.98
CA TYR A 116 -0.58 -10.58 -2.95
C TYR A 116 -1.61 -9.49 -3.27
N THR A 117 -1.81 -9.17 -4.55
CA THR A 117 -2.83 -8.21 -5.00
C THR A 117 -4.23 -8.72 -4.66
N GLN A 118 -4.54 -9.97 -5.00
CA GLN A 118 -5.82 -10.60 -4.67
C GLN A 118 -6.06 -10.63 -3.15
N GLN A 119 -5.06 -11.05 -2.37
CA GLN A 119 -5.16 -11.06 -0.91
C GLN A 119 -5.42 -9.67 -0.33
N CYS A 120 -4.74 -8.63 -0.82
CA CYS A 120 -4.95 -7.26 -0.37
C CYS A 120 -6.36 -6.76 -0.71
N HIS A 121 -6.88 -7.07 -1.90
CA HIS A 121 -8.25 -6.69 -2.28
C HIS A 121 -9.32 -7.43 -1.48
N LEU A 122 -9.14 -8.72 -1.19
CA LEU A 122 -10.04 -9.48 -0.30
C LEU A 122 -10.03 -8.90 1.12
N ASN A 123 -8.85 -8.58 1.65
CA ASN A 123 -8.73 -7.97 2.97
C ASN A 123 -9.32 -6.55 3.01
N LEU A 124 -9.19 -5.77 1.93
CA LEU A 124 -9.85 -4.48 1.78
C LEU A 124 -11.37 -4.63 1.77
N ALA A 125 -11.92 -5.60 1.02
CA ALA A 125 -13.35 -5.88 1.02
C ALA A 125 -13.84 -6.19 2.44
N ALA A 126 -13.12 -7.02 3.20
CA ALA A 126 -13.43 -7.30 4.60
C ALA A 126 -13.40 -6.03 5.48
N CYS A 127 -12.40 -5.15 5.30
CA CYS A 127 -12.36 -3.86 5.99
C CYS A 127 -13.57 -2.98 5.66
N TYR A 128 -13.93 -2.90 4.38
CA TYR A 128 -15.02 -2.05 3.91
C TYR A 128 -16.41 -2.55 4.33
N ILE A 129 -16.60 -3.87 4.43
CA ILE A 129 -17.80 -4.45 5.06
C ILE A 129 -17.91 -3.97 6.52
N LYS A 130 -16.81 -4.05 7.28
CA LYS A 130 -16.78 -3.61 8.69
C LYS A 130 -16.94 -2.10 8.88
N LEU A 131 -16.63 -1.32 7.85
CA LEU A 131 -16.78 0.14 7.83
C LEU A 131 -18.09 0.60 7.20
N GLU A 132 -18.98 -0.33 6.82
CA GLU A 132 -20.25 -0.05 6.13
C GLU A 132 -20.09 0.72 4.79
N ASP A 133 -18.89 0.68 4.19
CA ASP A 133 -18.61 1.26 2.87
C ASP A 133 -18.84 0.19 1.78
N HIS A 134 -20.12 -0.10 1.52
CA HIS A 134 -20.51 -1.12 0.56
C HIS A 134 -20.00 -0.83 -0.86
N ARG A 135 -19.86 0.44 -1.23
CA ARG A 135 -19.35 0.84 -2.55
C ARG A 135 -17.89 0.42 -2.72
N MET A 136 -17.04 0.73 -1.73
CA MET A 136 -15.63 0.35 -1.77
C MET A 136 -15.43 -1.15 -1.59
N CYS A 137 -16.31 -1.83 -0.85
CA CYS A 137 -16.34 -3.29 -0.79
C CYS A 137 -16.55 -3.90 -2.19
N ILE A 138 -17.63 -3.50 -2.89
CA ILE A 138 -17.93 -4.02 -4.24
C ILE A 138 -16.78 -3.75 -5.19
N LYS A 139 -16.21 -2.55 -5.15
CA LYS A 139 -15.03 -2.21 -5.96
C LYS A 139 -13.90 -3.20 -5.67
N SER A 140 -13.57 -3.45 -4.41
CA SER A 140 -12.49 -4.35 -4.02
C SER A 140 -12.75 -5.79 -4.47
N CYS A 141 -13.99 -6.28 -4.38
CA CYS A 141 -14.35 -7.61 -4.90
C CYS A 141 -14.21 -7.69 -6.43
N ASN A 142 -14.64 -6.66 -7.16
CA ASN A 142 -14.51 -6.63 -8.61
C ASN A 142 -13.05 -6.66 -9.08
N GLU A 143 -12.15 -5.99 -8.35
CA GLU A 143 -10.71 -6.07 -8.62
C GLU A 143 -10.16 -7.49 -8.44
N VAL A 144 -10.76 -8.35 -7.61
CA VAL A 144 -10.36 -9.77 -7.51
C VAL A 144 -10.96 -10.58 -8.65
N CYS A 145 -12.24 -10.36 -8.97
CA CYS A 145 -12.93 -11.08 -10.04
C CYS A 145 -12.38 -10.79 -11.44
N SER A 146 -11.74 -9.63 -11.65
CA SER A 146 -11.08 -9.29 -12.91
C SER A 146 -9.78 -10.07 -13.13
N TYR A 147 -9.16 -10.62 -12.09
CA TYR A 147 -8.07 -11.58 -12.22
C TYR A 147 -8.66 -12.95 -12.59
N GLN A 148 -8.71 -13.24 -13.89
CA GLN A 148 -8.97 -14.60 -14.38
C GLN A 148 -7.63 -15.35 -14.52
N PRO A 149 -7.56 -16.62 -14.08
CA PRO A 149 -6.41 -17.49 -14.33
C PRO A 149 -6.22 -17.84 -15.80
#